data_AF-A0A2V9DCU9-F1
#
_entry.id   AF-A0A2V9DCU9-F1
#
_cell.length_a   1.000
_cell.length_b   1.000
_cell.length_c   1.000
_cell.angle_alpha   90.00
_cell.angle_beta   90.00
_cell.angle_gamma   90.00
#
_symmetry.space_group_name_H-M   'P 1'
#
loop_
_entity.id
_entity.type
_entity.pdbx_description
1 polymer ?
#
loop_
_entity_poly.entity_id
_entity_poly.type
_entity_poly.pdbx_seq_one_letter_code
_entity_poly.pdbx_strand_id
1 'polypeptide(L)'
;MPLASPLLRRAIGASAAIAALTAFCLAIILVRSRNASRQADNEMRLAFSAQAPVLHQAQEREQQRDRVLSKNLAQISKAERAAKKPADIAKRLPAAFPPLPHALSVSLSPGDSSSGAAEPPAIITVPREDLKPLFDRLEDCRACEEKLATAQQDLSDERTKVSALKIERDAAVKAARGGGFWSRFRTGLKWFAIGGAMGAFAALAVHR
;
A
#
# COMPACT_ATOMS: atom_id res chain seq x y z
N MET A 1 25.35 75.70 -14.18
CA MET A 1 25.45 74.26 -14.50
C MET A 1 26.42 73.63 -13.51
N PRO A 2 25.98 72.88 -12.50
CA PRO A 2 26.91 72.31 -11.53
C PRO A 2 27.61 71.10 -12.17
N LEU A 3 28.94 71.12 -12.20
CA LEU A 3 29.74 69.93 -12.49
C LEU A 3 29.48 68.91 -11.37
N ALA A 4 28.80 67.81 -11.71
CA ALA A 4 28.62 66.70 -10.79
C ALA A 4 30.00 66.21 -10.30
N SER A 5 30.18 66.18 -8.99
CA SER A 5 31.43 65.81 -8.35
C SER A 5 31.84 64.37 -8.73
N PRO A 6 33.15 64.07 -8.87
CA PRO A 6 33.64 62.74 -9.25
C PRO A 6 33.20 61.62 -8.29
N LEU A 7 32.87 61.98 -7.05
CA LEU A 7 32.28 61.11 -6.04
C LEU A 7 30.88 60.63 -6.43
N LEU A 8 30.07 61.50 -7.06
CA LEU A 8 28.72 61.16 -7.50
C LEU A 8 28.76 60.11 -8.63
N ARG A 9 29.69 60.23 -9.58
CA ARG A 9 29.87 59.24 -10.66
C ARG A 9 30.36 57.87 -10.14
N ARG A 10 31.26 57.84 -9.15
CA ARG A 10 31.71 56.59 -8.52
C ARG A 10 30.59 55.93 -7.71
N ALA A 11 29.78 56.72 -6.99
CA ALA A 11 28.63 56.21 -6.25
C ALA A 11 27.56 55.60 -7.18
N ILE A 12 27.30 56.23 -8.33
CA ILE A 12 26.37 55.71 -9.35
C ILE A 12 26.92 54.44 -10.01
N GLY A 13 28.24 54.38 -10.29
CA GLY A 13 28.87 53.17 -10.82
C GLY A 13 28.84 51.99 -9.84
N ALA A 14 29.07 52.25 -8.56
CA ALA A 14 29.02 51.24 -7.51
C ALA A 14 27.59 50.70 -7.28
N SER A 15 26.57 51.57 -7.29
CA SER A 15 25.17 51.13 -7.13
C SER A 15 24.69 50.30 -8.33
N ALA A 16 25.08 50.68 -9.54
CA ALA A 16 24.78 49.91 -10.75
C ALA A 16 25.44 48.51 -10.74
N ALA A 17 26.69 48.40 -10.28
CA ALA A 17 27.38 47.12 -10.16
C ALA A 17 26.73 46.21 -9.11
N ILE A 18 26.31 46.76 -7.97
CA ILE A 18 25.60 46.02 -6.93
C ILE A 18 24.24 45.52 -7.46
N ALA A 19 23.48 46.37 -8.16
CA ALA A 19 22.20 45.99 -8.75
C ALA A 19 22.35 44.88 -9.82
N ALA A 20 23.40 44.92 -10.63
CA ALA A 20 23.67 43.88 -11.61
C ALA A 20 24.02 42.53 -10.95
N LEU A 21 24.82 42.56 -9.88
CA LEU A 21 25.18 41.36 -9.12
C LEU A 21 23.96 40.74 -8.42
N THR A 22 23.10 41.55 -7.80
CA THR A 22 21.89 41.03 -7.15
C THR A 22 20.92 40.42 -8.16
N ALA A 23 20.71 41.07 -9.31
CA ALA A 23 19.90 40.54 -10.40
C ALA A 23 20.46 39.19 -10.93
N PHE A 24 21.77 39.11 -11.11
CA PHE A 24 22.44 37.88 -11.55
C PHE A 24 22.31 36.75 -10.52
N CYS A 25 22.49 37.04 -9.22
CA CYS A 25 22.27 36.07 -8.15
C CYS A 25 20.82 35.57 -8.11
N LEU A 26 19.84 36.47 -8.24
CA LEU A 26 18.42 36.11 -8.30
C LEU A 26 18.11 35.23 -9.51
N ALA A 27 18.66 35.54 -10.69
CA ALA A 27 18.49 34.71 -11.89
C ALA A 27 19.03 33.29 -11.69
N ILE A 28 20.21 33.14 -11.09
CA ILE A 28 20.77 31.81 -10.75
C ILE A 28 19.88 31.07 -9.76
N ILE A 29 19.38 31.74 -8.73
CA ILE A 29 18.47 31.14 -7.73
C ILE A 29 17.19 30.64 -8.41
N LEU A 30 16.59 31.43 -9.29
CA LEU A 30 15.37 31.07 -10.02
C LEU A 30 15.59 29.87 -10.94
N VAL A 31 16.69 29.85 -11.69
CA VAL A 31 17.03 28.72 -12.59
C VAL A 31 17.27 27.45 -11.78
N ARG A 32 18.05 27.52 -10.69
CA ARG A 32 18.30 26.36 -9.82
C ARG A 32 17.04 25.87 -9.11
N SER A 33 16.20 26.79 -8.66
CA SER A 33 14.89 26.49 -8.06
C SER A 33 14.02 25.70 -9.03
N ARG A 34 13.88 26.19 -10.27
CA ARG A 34 13.11 25.53 -11.33
C ARG A 34 13.66 24.15 -11.67
N ASN A 35 14.98 24.02 -11.84
CA ASN A 35 15.58 22.74 -12.21
C ASN A 35 15.38 21.69 -11.11
N ALA A 36 15.59 22.07 -9.85
CA ALA A 36 15.35 21.18 -8.72
C ALA A 36 13.86 20.83 -8.53
N SER A 37 12.93 21.74 -8.85
CA SER A 37 11.50 21.42 -8.89
C SER A 37 11.19 20.35 -9.94
N ARG A 38 11.68 20.56 -11.18
CA ARG A 38 11.47 19.59 -12.28
C ARG A 38 12.07 18.22 -11.98
N GLN A 39 13.22 18.18 -11.32
CA GLN A 39 13.83 16.93 -10.91
C GLN A 39 12.96 16.18 -9.88
N ALA A 40 12.41 16.89 -8.88
CA ALA A 40 11.49 16.30 -7.91
C ALA A 40 10.21 15.76 -8.56
N ASP A 41 9.64 16.51 -9.51
CA ASP A 41 8.45 16.07 -10.26
C ASP A 41 8.74 14.80 -11.07
N ASN A 42 9.90 14.72 -11.72
CA ASN A 42 10.32 13.55 -12.48
C ASN A 42 10.55 12.33 -11.57
N GLU A 43 11.23 12.50 -10.43
CA GLU A 43 11.45 11.42 -9.45
C GLU A 43 10.12 10.88 -8.90
N MET A 44 9.16 11.76 -8.61
CA MET A 44 7.81 11.35 -8.18
C MET A 44 7.08 10.56 -9.27
N ARG A 45 7.09 11.04 -10.52
CA ARG A 45 6.43 10.33 -11.64
C ARG A 45 7.05 8.95 -11.88
N LEU A 46 8.38 8.84 -11.79
CA LEU A 46 9.09 7.57 -11.90
C LEU A 46 8.69 6.61 -10.78
N ALA A 47 8.64 7.09 -9.54
CA ALA A 47 8.23 6.30 -8.40
C ALA A 47 6.79 5.78 -8.55
N PHE A 48 5.87 6.59 -9.07
CA PHE A 48 4.47 6.20 -9.28
C PHE A 48 4.35 5.21 -10.45
N SER A 49 5.00 5.48 -11.58
CA SER A 49 4.98 4.57 -12.72
C SER A 49 5.60 3.21 -12.41
N ALA A 50 6.62 3.17 -11.55
CA ALA A 50 7.25 1.92 -11.14
C ALA A 50 6.32 1.04 -10.27
N GLN A 51 5.36 1.65 -9.58
CA GLN A 51 4.48 0.98 -8.62
C GLN A 51 3.07 0.74 -9.14
N ALA A 52 2.64 1.50 -10.15
CA ALA A 52 1.40 1.30 -10.88
C ALA A 52 1.13 -0.18 -11.24
N PRO A 53 2.06 -0.96 -11.84
CA PRO A 53 1.78 -2.36 -12.16
C PRO A 53 1.61 -3.23 -10.91
N VAL A 54 2.34 -2.96 -9.83
CA VAL A 54 2.23 -3.73 -8.57
C VAL A 54 0.86 -3.51 -7.93
N LEU A 55 0.40 -2.26 -7.88
CA LEU A 55 -0.91 -1.90 -7.35
C LEU A 55 -2.04 -2.45 -8.24
N HIS A 56 -1.91 -2.33 -9.56
CA HIS A 56 -2.87 -2.88 -10.51
C HIS A 56 -2.99 -4.40 -10.39
N GLN A 57 -1.85 -5.10 -10.35
CA GLN A 57 -1.83 -6.55 -10.20
C GLN A 57 -2.38 -7.00 -8.84
N ALA A 58 -2.17 -6.22 -7.76
CA ALA A 58 -2.79 -6.50 -6.47
C ALA A 58 -4.31 -6.33 -6.52
N GLN A 59 -4.81 -5.28 -7.17
CA GLN A 59 -6.24 -5.04 -7.38
C GLN A 59 -6.91 -6.17 -8.19
N GLU A 60 -6.27 -6.61 -9.28
CA GLU A 60 -6.81 -7.71 -10.11
C GLU A 60 -6.87 -9.02 -9.33
N ARG A 61 -5.84 -9.32 -8.53
CA ARG A 61 -5.81 -10.52 -7.68
C ARG A 61 -6.92 -10.50 -6.62
N GLU A 62 -7.17 -9.35 -6.00
CA GLU A 62 -8.28 -9.16 -5.06
C GLU A 62 -9.64 -9.38 -5.73
N GLN A 63 -9.90 -8.73 -6.87
CA GLN A 63 -11.15 -8.92 -7.61
C GLN A 63 -11.39 -10.37 -8.03
N GLN A 64 -10.33 -11.05 -8.46
CA GLN A 64 -10.43 -12.45 -8.84
C GLN A 64 -10.74 -13.34 -7.64
N ARG A 65 -10.11 -13.10 -6.48
CA ARG A 65 -10.42 -13.81 -5.24
C ARG A 65 -11.84 -13.55 -4.78
N ASP A 66 -12.32 -12.32 -4.79
CA ASP A 66 -13.69 -11.98 -4.39
C ASP A 66 -14.73 -12.69 -5.25
N ARG A 67 -14.47 -12.81 -6.56
CA ARG A 67 -15.31 -13.59 -7.48
C ARG A 67 -15.30 -15.08 -7.14
N VAL A 68 -14.14 -15.64 -6.81
CA VAL A 68 -14.03 -17.05 -6.42
C VAL A 68 -14.72 -17.29 -5.07
N LEU A 69 -14.45 -16.46 -4.06
CA LEU A 69 -15.04 -16.55 -2.73
C LEU A 69 -16.56 -16.43 -2.79
N SER A 70 -17.09 -15.40 -3.48
CA SER A 70 -18.54 -15.23 -3.64
C SER A 70 -19.20 -16.43 -4.34
N LYS A 71 -18.53 -17.01 -5.35
CA LYS A 71 -18.99 -18.23 -6.01
C LYS A 71 -18.98 -19.43 -5.07
N ASN A 72 -17.91 -19.62 -4.29
CA ASN A 72 -17.80 -20.72 -3.32
C ASN A 72 -18.88 -20.61 -2.24
N LEU A 73 -19.07 -19.43 -1.66
CA LEU A 73 -20.12 -19.18 -0.65
C LEU A 73 -21.53 -19.36 -1.22
N ALA A 74 -21.77 -18.96 -2.48
CA ALA A 74 -23.04 -19.20 -3.15
C ALA A 74 -23.29 -20.70 -3.38
N GLN A 75 -22.25 -21.48 -3.68
CA GLN A 75 -22.35 -22.93 -3.82
C GLN A 75 -22.66 -23.62 -2.48
N ILE A 76 -21.97 -23.22 -1.41
CA ILE A 76 -22.18 -23.73 -0.04
C ILE A 76 -23.62 -23.45 0.41
N SER A 77 -24.08 -22.20 0.34
CA SER A 77 -25.45 -21.84 0.73
C SER A 77 -26.53 -22.52 -0.12
N LYS A 78 -26.27 -22.78 -1.41
CA LYS A 78 -27.18 -23.56 -2.26
C LYS A 78 -27.22 -25.02 -1.84
N ALA A 79 -26.08 -25.62 -1.49
CA ALA A 79 -26.00 -27.00 -1.02
C ALA A 79 -26.76 -27.19 0.30
N GLU A 80 -26.61 -26.25 1.23
CA GLU A 80 -27.30 -26.18 2.51
C GLU A 80 -28.83 -26.12 2.33
N ARG A 81 -29.32 -25.17 1.50
CA ARG A 81 -30.75 -25.01 1.21
C ARG A 81 -31.38 -26.21 0.50
N ALA A 82 -30.60 -26.95 -0.29
CA ALA A 82 -31.07 -28.16 -0.96
C ALA A 82 -31.23 -29.34 0.00
N ALA A 83 -30.49 -29.38 1.10
CA ALA A 83 -30.54 -30.44 2.10
C ALA A 83 -31.66 -30.18 3.13
N LYS A 84 -32.91 -30.49 2.74
CA LYS A 84 -34.09 -30.32 3.62
C LYS A 84 -34.54 -31.60 4.31
N LYS A 85 -34.28 -32.76 3.71
CA LYS A 85 -34.74 -34.05 4.24
C LYS A 85 -33.63 -34.72 5.05
N PRO A 86 -33.91 -35.31 6.22
CA PRO A 86 -32.91 -35.96 7.05
C PRO A 86 -32.14 -37.08 6.31
N ALA A 87 -32.84 -37.83 5.45
CA ALA A 87 -32.21 -38.89 4.63
C ALA A 87 -31.20 -38.34 3.61
N ASP A 88 -31.43 -37.14 3.07
CA ASP A 88 -30.53 -36.50 2.12
C ASP A 88 -29.33 -35.86 2.84
N ILE A 89 -29.55 -35.33 4.04
CA ILE A 89 -28.50 -34.80 4.91
C ILE A 89 -27.56 -35.93 5.36
N ALA A 90 -28.08 -37.07 5.82
CA ALA A 90 -27.26 -38.20 6.27
C ALA A 90 -26.32 -38.73 5.17
N LYS A 91 -26.75 -38.69 3.90
CA LYS A 91 -25.90 -39.07 2.74
C LYS A 91 -24.80 -38.05 2.45
N ARG A 92 -25.02 -36.77 2.75
CA ARG A 92 -24.07 -35.67 2.50
C ARG A 92 -23.14 -35.39 3.66
N LEU A 93 -23.56 -35.76 4.87
CA LEU A 93 -22.84 -35.46 6.11
C LEU A 93 -21.38 -35.95 6.08
N PRO A 94 -21.04 -37.16 5.60
CA PRO A 94 -19.65 -37.60 5.51
C PRO A 94 -18.77 -36.70 4.63
N ALA A 95 -19.34 -36.10 3.58
CA ALA A 95 -18.62 -35.21 2.66
C ALA A 95 -18.52 -33.75 3.15
N ALA A 96 -19.28 -33.39 4.19
CA ALA A 96 -19.22 -32.06 4.81
C ALA A 96 -18.09 -31.99 5.87
N PHE A 97 -17.57 -33.13 6.32
CA PHE A 97 -16.42 -33.16 7.20
C PHE A 97 -15.12 -32.88 6.43
N PRO A 98 -14.13 -32.24 7.09
CA PRO A 98 -12.76 -32.22 6.59
C PRO A 98 -12.21 -33.66 6.44
N PRO A 99 -11.12 -33.88 5.67
CA PRO A 99 -10.54 -35.21 5.50
C PRO A 99 -10.26 -35.88 6.85
N LEU A 100 -10.98 -36.97 7.11
CA LEU A 100 -10.90 -37.75 8.33
C LEU A 100 -9.96 -38.94 8.12
N PRO A 101 -9.24 -39.39 9.17
CA PRO A 101 -8.36 -40.55 9.09
C PRO A 101 -9.12 -41.86 8.83
N HIS A 102 -10.41 -41.91 9.12
CA HIS A 102 -11.28 -43.06 8.87
C HIS A 102 -12.57 -42.59 8.17
N ALA A 103 -13.08 -43.38 7.24
CA ALA A 103 -14.32 -43.10 6.55
C ALA A 103 -15.51 -43.14 7.54
N LEU A 104 -16.35 -42.10 7.52
CA LEU A 104 -17.58 -42.04 8.33
C LEU A 104 -18.77 -42.60 7.56
N SER A 105 -19.55 -43.44 8.22
CA SER A 105 -20.87 -43.87 7.76
C SER A 105 -21.93 -43.39 8.76
N VAL A 106 -23.01 -42.78 8.24
CA VAL A 106 -24.07 -42.21 9.06
C VAL A 106 -25.32 -43.06 8.89
N SER A 107 -25.77 -43.67 9.98
CA SER A 107 -27.01 -44.43 10.03
C SER A 107 -28.05 -43.67 10.84
N LEU A 108 -29.24 -43.46 10.26
CA LEU A 108 -30.37 -42.86 10.94
C LEU A 108 -31.07 -43.94 11.75
N SER A 109 -31.04 -43.88 13.08
CA SER A 109 -31.73 -44.89 13.90
C SER A 109 -33.25 -44.83 13.64
N PRO A 110 -33.92 -45.94 13.29
CA PRO A 110 -35.10 -46.34 14.05
C PRO A 110 -34.61 -46.89 15.40
N GLY A 111 -35.48 -46.99 16.42
CA GLY A 111 -35.12 -47.79 17.60
C GLY A 111 -34.60 -49.17 17.18
N ASP A 112 -33.67 -49.69 17.97
CA ASP A 112 -33.09 -51.04 17.93
C ASP A 112 -31.74 -51.22 17.23
N SER A 113 -30.80 -51.59 18.11
CA SER A 113 -29.42 -52.02 17.95
C SER A 113 -29.25 -53.23 17.02
N SER A 114 -28.17 -53.27 16.23
CA SER A 114 -27.32 -54.48 16.05
C SER A 114 -26.25 -54.30 14.95
N SER A 115 -25.15 -55.03 15.15
CA SER A 115 -24.15 -55.52 14.19
C SER A 115 -22.92 -54.63 14.04
N GLY A 116 -21.68 -55.11 14.19
CA GLY A 116 -21.16 -56.47 14.09
C GLY A 116 -19.81 -56.38 13.36
N ALA A 117 -18.76 -56.97 13.92
CA ALA A 117 -17.36 -56.64 13.64
C ALA A 117 -16.85 -56.94 12.21
N ALA A 118 -16.28 -55.91 11.59
CA ALA A 118 -15.16 -55.90 10.62
C ALA A 118 -14.54 -54.49 10.77
N GLU A 119 -13.21 -54.33 10.83
CA GLU A 119 -12.51 -53.09 11.28
C GLU A 119 -13.26 -51.81 10.86
N PRO A 120 -14.10 -51.24 11.76
CA PRO A 120 -15.32 -50.62 11.27
C PRO A 120 -15.12 -49.14 10.95
N PRO A 121 -15.78 -48.60 9.91
CA PRO A 121 -16.01 -47.16 9.87
C PRO A 121 -16.63 -46.75 11.20
N ALA A 122 -16.24 -45.60 11.76
CA ALA A 122 -16.85 -45.13 13.00
C ALA A 122 -18.33 -44.84 12.73
N ILE A 123 -19.21 -45.78 13.12
CA ILE A 123 -20.66 -45.66 12.97
C ILE A 123 -21.15 -44.75 14.08
N ILE A 124 -21.51 -43.52 13.73
CA ILE A 124 -22.15 -42.57 14.64
C ILE A 124 -23.66 -42.60 14.40
N THR A 125 -24.40 -42.96 15.44
CA THR A 125 -25.86 -42.89 15.46
C THR A 125 -26.27 -41.49 15.89
N VAL A 126 -26.79 -40.70 14.95
CA VAL A 126 -27.20 -39.31 15.20
C VAL A 126 -28.74 -39.24 15.26
N PRO A 127 -29.32 -38.64 16.31
CA PRO A 127 -30.76 -38.39 16.38
C PRO A 127 -31.24 -37.52 15.21
N ARG A 128 -32.48 -37.71 14.74
CA ARG A 128 -32.98 -37.01 13.55
C ARG A 128 -33.11 -35.50 13.78
N GLU A 129 -33.41 -35.13 15.02
CA GLU A 129 -33.54 -33.77 15.52
C GLU A 129 -32.22 -32.99 15.44
N ASP A 130 -31.09 -33.64 15.72
CA ASP A 130 -29.77 -33.00 15.78
C ASP A 130 -29.03 -32.99 14.43
N LEU A 131 -29.52 -33.78 13.46
CA LEU A 131 -28.85 -33.94 12.18
C LEU A 131 -28.78 -32.64 11.37
N LYS A 132 -29.87 -31.85 11.38
CA LYS A 132 -29.95 -30.56 10.70
C LYS A 132 -28.99 -29.53 11.34
N PRO A 133 -29.08 -29.20 12.64
CA PRO A 133 -28.19 -28.21 13.24
C PRO A 133 -26.72 -28.62 13.18
N LEU A 134 -26.42 -29.92 13.23
CA LEU A 134 -25.05 -30.41 13.06
C LEU A 134 -24.54 -30.20 11.63
N PHE A 135 -25.36 -30.50 10.61
CA PHE A 135 -25.01 -30.26 9.21
C PHE A 135 -24.84 -28.75 8.91
N ASP A 136 -25.77 -27.92 9.39
CA ASP A 136 -25.71 -26.47 9.19
C ASP A 136 -24.42 -25.88 9.82
N ARG A 137 -24.02 -26.35 11.02
CA ARG A 137 -22.74 -25.95 11.64
C ARG A 137 -21.51 -26.37 10.83
N LEU A 138 -21.52 -27.55 10.19
CA LEU A 138 -20.40 -28.00 9.37
C LEU A 138 -20.24 -27.14 8.10
N GLU A 139 -21.35 -26.80 7.44
CA GLU A 139 -21.34 -25.89 6.29
C GLU A 139 -20.92 -24.47 6.70
N ASP A 140 -21.33 -23.98 7.87
CA ASP A 140 -20.86 -22.71 8.43
C ASP A 140 -19.36 -22.71 8.70
N CYS A 141 -18.83 -23.79 9.30
CA CYS A 141 -17.39 -23.96 9.51
C CYS A 141 -16.61 -23.88 8.19
N ARG A 142 -17.10 -24.57 7.15
CA ARG A 142 -16.52 -24.55 5.81
C ARG A 142 -16.54 -23.16 5.18
N ALA A 143 -17.67 -22.46 5.29
CA ALA A 143 -17.78 -21.08 4.82
C ALA A 143 -16.82 -20.13 5.56
N CYS A 144 -16.60 -20.37 6.86
CA CYS A 144 -15.65 -19.60 7.67
C CYS A 144 -14.19 -19.88 7.28
N GLU A 145 -13.85 -21.13 6.98
CA GLU A 145 -12.53 -21.55 6.51
C GLU A 145 -12.15 -20.88 5.17
N GLU A 146 -13.08 -20.86 4.19
CA GLU A 146 -12.89 -20.17 2.90
C GLU A 146 -12.67 -18.66 3.07
N LYS A 147 -13.43 -18.02 3.99
CA LYS A 147 -13.26 -16.60 4.32
C LYS A 147 -11.92 -16.35 4.99
N LEU A 148 -11.51 -17.21 5.91
CA LEU A 148 -10.24 -17.09 6.62
C LEU A 148 -9.06 -17.23 5.66
N ALA A 149 -9.09 -18.21 4.76
CA ALA A 149 -8.05 -18.40 3.74
C ALA A 149 -7.92 -17.16 2.84
N THR A 150 -9.06 -16.59 2.42
CA THR A 150 -9.08 -15.36 1.62
C THR A 150 -8.53 -14.17 2.42
N ALA A 151 -8.96 -13.98 3.67
CA ALA A 151 -8.47 -12.90 4.53
C ALA A 151 -6.95 -12.98 4.80
N GLN A 152 -6.39 -14.19 4.94
CA GLN A 152 -4.94 -14.38 5.08
C GLN A 152 -4.18 -13.94 3.83
N GLN A 153 -4.72 -14.23 2.64
CA GLN A 153 -4.16 -13.78 1.37
C GLN A 153 -4.26 -12.27 1.21
N ASP A 154 -5.41 -11.68 1.55
CA ASP A 154 -5.63 -10.23 1.49
C ASP A 154 -4.67 -9.49 2.41
N LEU A 155 -4.40 -10.00 3.60
CA LEU A 155 -3.43 -9.42 4.52
C LEU A 155 -2.04 -9.30 3.87
N SER A 156 -1.59 -10.34 3.15
CA SER A 156 -0.29 -10.32 2.46
C SER A 156 -0.26 -9.31 1.30
N ASP A 157 -1.35 -9.18 0.57
CA ASP A 157 -1.47 -8.23 -0.54
C ASP A 157 -1.59 -6.78 -0.04
N GLU A 158 -2.37 -6.54 1.01
CA GLU A 158 -2.48 -5.21 1.64
C GLU A 158 -1.14 -4.76 2.20
N ARG A 159 -0.33 -5.65 2.80
CA ARG A 159 1.04 -5.31 3.19
C ARG A 159 1.89 -4.85 2.01
N THR A 160 1.71 -5.47 0.85
CA THR A 160 2.42 -5.13 -0.38
C THR A 160 1.92 -3.80 -0.97
N LYS A 161 0.61 -3.55 -0.96
CA LYS A 161 0.03 -2.27 -1.37
C LYS A 161 0.48 -1.13 -0.47
N VAL A 162 0.46 -1.32 0.86
CA VAL A 162 0.89 -0.32 1.83
C VAL A 162 2.38 -0.01 1.67
N SER A 163 3.23 -1.02 1.42
CA SER A 163 4.66 -0.78 1.20
C SER A 163 4.92 -0.02 -0.10
N ALA A 164 4.19 -0.31 -1.17
CA ALA A 164 4.19 0.48 -2.39
C ALA A 164 3.71 1.92 -2.11
N LEU A 165 2.47 2.12 -1.66
CA LEU A 165 1.92 3.45 -1.39
C LEU A 165 2.79 4.30 -0.44
N LYS A 166 3.55 3.67 0.47
CA LYS A 166 4.55 4.35 1.29
C LYS A 166 5.69 4.97 0.47
N ILE A 167 6.21 4.26 -0.53
CA ILE A 167 7.23 4.77 -1.46
C ILE A 167 6.66 5.93 -2.29
N GLU A 168 5.43 5.79 -2.82
CA GLU A 168 4.76 6.91 -3.51
C GLU A 168 4.61 8.13 -2.60
N ARG A 169 4.13 7.92 -1.37
CA ARG A 169 3.97 8.98 -0.38
C ARG A 169 5.31 9.61 -0.03
N ASP A 170 6.37 8.84 0.17
CA ASP A 170 7.70 9.38 0.47
C ASP A 170 8.25 10.20 -0.70
N ALA A 171 8.03 9.76 -1.94
CA ALA A 171 8.38 10.51 -3.14
C ALA A 171 7.58 11.83 -3.24
N ALA A 172 6.28 11.79 -2.97
CA ALA A 172 5.42 12.98 -2.94
C ALA A 172 5.82 13.96 -1.83
N VAL A 173 6.13 13.46 -0.62
CA VAL A 173 6.63 14.28 0.50
C VAL A 173 7.98 14.91 0.16
N LYS A 174 8.88 14.16 -0.50
CA LYS A 174 10.17 14.67 -0.97
C LYS A 174 9.98 15.78 -2.01
N ALA A 175 9.05 15.60 -2.96
CA ALA A 175 8.70 16.61 -3.95
C ALA A 175 8.09 17.87 -3.30
N ALA A 176 7.11 17.70 -2.41
CA ALA A 176 6.43 18.78 -1.69
C ALA A 176 7.38 19.59 -0.78
N ARG A 177 8.36 18.92 -0.14
CA ARG A 177 9.42 19.58 0.65
C ARG A 177 10.53 20.20 -0.23
N GLY A 178 10.35 20.20 -1.55
CA GLY A 178 11.23 20.86 -2.51
C GLY A 178 12.57 20.15 -2.73
N GLY A 179 12.62 18.82 -2.54
CA GLY A 179 13.75 17.94 -2.85
C GLY A 179 15.08 18.26 -2.15
N GLY A 180 15.10 19.29 -1.29
CA GLY A 180 16.34 19.96 -0.99
C GLY A 180 16.18 21.33 -0.35
N PHE A 181 15.12 21.65 0.39
CA PHE A 181 15.13 22.89 1.21
C PHE A 181 16.39 22.94 2.09
N TRP A 182 16.73 21.82 2.71
CA TRP A 182 17.96 21.66 3.50
C TRP A 182 19.24 21.65 2.65
N SER A 183 19.22 21.05 1.45
CA SER A 183 20.38 21.07 0.56
C SER A 183 20.62 22.47 -0.04
N ARG A 184 19.55 23.23 -0.32
CA ARG A 184 19.55 24.61 -0.79
C ARG A 184 20.07 25.55 0.29
N PHE A 185 19.65 25.38 1.54
CA PHE A 185 20.19 26.15 2.67
C PHE A 185 21.68 25.86 2.86
N ARG A 186 22.08 24.59 2.89
CA ARG A 186 23.49 24.20 3.10
C ARG A 186 24.41 24.65 1.97
N THR A 187 23.92 24.57 0.73
CA THR A 187 24.68 25.02 -0.45
C THR A 187 24.72 26.55 -0.52
N GLY A 188 23.61 27.22 -0.21
CA GLY A 188 23.54 28.68 -0.09
C GLY A 188 24.52 29.21 0.94
N LEU A 189 24.56 28.62 2.14
CA LEU A 189 25.51 28.97 3.20
C LEU A 189 26.97 28.85 2.73
N LYS A 190 27.28 27.85 1.91
CA LYS A 190 28.63 27.65 1.34
C LYS A 190 29.01 28.78 0.38
N TRP A 191 28.10 29.20 -0.50
CA TRP A 191 28.34 30.32 -1.41
C TRP A 191 28.33 31.68 -0.70
N PHE A 192 27.49 31.87 0.32
CA PHE A 192 27.50 33.07 1.15
C PHE A 192 28.79 33.19 1.97
N ALA A 193 29.35 32.09 2.47
CA ALA A 193 30.65 32.10 3.15
C ALA A 193 31.79 32.52 2.21
N ILE A 194 31.79 32.02 0.96
CA ILE A 194 32.80 32.39 -0.05
C ILE A 194 32.62 33.85 -0.49
N GLY A 195 31.38 34.29 -0.72
CA GLY A 195 31.07 35.67 -1.09
C GLY A 195 31.36 36.68 0.03
N GLY A 196 31.10 36.31 1.28
CA GLY A 196 31.41 37.12 2.46
C GLY A 196 32.92 37.34 2.63
N ALA A 197 33.73 36.31 2.36
CA ALA A 197 35.18 36.45 2.35
C ALA A 197 35.65 37.45 1.27
N MET A 198 35.17 37.32 0.01
CA MET A 198 35.53 38.25 -1.07
C MET A 198 35.04 39.69 -0.83
N GLY A 199 33.86 39.87 -0.22
CA GLY A 199 33.32 41.19 0.13
C GLY A 199 34.14 41.91 1.20
N ALA A 200 34.67 41.16 2.19
CA ALA A 200 35.57 41.72 3.21
C ALA A 200 36.89 42.21 2.62
N PHE A 201 37.46 41.49 1.64
CA PHE A 201 38.68 41.92 0.95
C PHE A 201 38.46 43.19 0.09
N ALA A 202 37.31 43.33 -0.55
CA ALA A 202 36.98 44.53 -1.32
C ALA A 202 36.73 45.76 -0.42
N ALA A 203 36.11 45.59 0.75
CA ALA A 203 35.91 46.67 1.71
C ALA A 203 37.24 47.19 2.31
N LEU A 204 38.20 46.30 2.56
CA LEU A 204 39.54 46.65 3.00
C LEU A 204 40.38 47.37 1.94
N ALA A 205 40.12 47.11 0.65
CA ALA A 205 40.80 47.77 -0.46
C ALA A 205 40.26 49.17 -0.78
N VAL A 206 39.02 49.48 -0.37
CA VAL A 206 38.40 50.81 -0.55
C VAL A 206 38.73 51.78 0.59
N HIS A 207 39.13 51.25 1.75
CA HIS A 207 39.51 52.04 2.93
C HIS A 207 41.02 52.32 3.04
N ARG A 208 41.79 52.00 2.00
CA ARG A 208 43.23 52.25 1.86
C ARG A 208 43.48 53.25 0.75
#